data_AF-K1SA29-F1
#
_entry.id   AF-K1SA29-F1
#
_cell.length_a   1.000
_cell.length_b   1.000
_cell.length_c   1.000
_cell.angle_alpha   90.00
_cell.angle_beta   90.00
_cell.angle_gamma   90.00
#
_symmetry.space_group_name_H-M   'P 1'
#
loop_
_entity.id
_entity.type
_entity.pdbx_description
1 polymer ?
#
loop_
_entity_poly.entity_id
_entity_poly.type
_entity_poly.pdbx_seq_one_letter_code
_entity_poly.pdbx_strand_id
1 'polypeptide(L)'
;MNAGMYRLTIMGFSYCISAFMDCTIAAARALGKSIVPMFIVIMGSCVFRVIWVYTVFAYFHTIPSLYLLYMFSWSITAVAEILYSIRIYRQKMALLS
;
A
#
# COMPACT_ATOMS: atom_id res chain seq x y z
N MET A 1 7.41 -14.10 23.78
CA MET A 1 8.56 -13.84 22.88
C MET A 1 8.27 -14.07 21.38
N ASN A 2 7.13 -14.66 20.99
CA ASN A 2 6.83 -14.99 19.58
C ASN A 2 6.12 -13.88 18.78
N ALA A 3 5.40 -12.97 19.44
CA ALA A 3 4.66 -11.90 18.77
C ALA A 3 5.58 -10.85 18.11
N GLY A 4 6.77 -10.60 18.67
CA GLY A 4 7.75 -9.65 18.12
C GLY A 4 8.40 -10.14 16.83
N MET A 5 8.69 -11.44 16.75
CA MET A 5 9.31 -12.06 15.57
C MET A 5 8.36 -12.04 14.37
N TYR A 6 7.08 -12.38 14.58
CA TYR A 6 6.06 -12.33 13.53
C TYR A 6 5.88 -10.91 12.98
N ARG A 7 5.91 -9.90 13.87
CA ARG A 7 5.85 -8.48 13.51
C ARG A 7 7.06 -8.04 12.68
N LEU A 8 8.26 -8.51 13.01
CA LEU A 8 9.48 -8.21 12.26
C LEU A 8 9.49 -8.85 10.88
N THR A 9 9.05 -10.10 10.75
CA THR A 9 9.01 -10.78 9.44
C THR A 9 8.07 -10.05 8.49
N ILE A 10 6.91 -9.61 8.97
CA ILE A 10 5.98 -8.91 8.08
C ILE A 10 6.38 -7.45 7.88
N MET A 11 6.89 -6.74 8.90
CA MET A 11 7.46 -5.40 8.71
C MET A 11 8.62 -5.42 7.70
N GLY A 12 9.48 -6.44 7.74
CA GLY A 12 10.57 -6.61 6.77
C GLY A 12 10.05 -6.80 5.34
N PHE A 13 9.01 -7.63 5.16
CA PHE A 13 8.39 -7.82 3.84
C PHE A 13 7.65 -6.55 3.37
N SER A 14 6.94 -5.88 4.27
CA SER A 14 6.29 -4.59 4.00
C SER A 14 7.30 -3.49 3.64
N TYR A 15 8.51 -3.51 4.19
CA TYR A 15 9.55 -2.54 3.84
C TYR A 15 10.07 -2.72 2.41
N CYS A 16 10.30 -3.97 1.97
CA CYS A 16 10.62 -4.25 0.58
C CYS A 16 9.50 -3.75 -0.36
N ILE A 17 8.25 -4.02 0.00
CA ILE A 17 7.07 -3.57 -0.75
C ILE A 17 6.97 -2.03 -0.77
N SER A 18 7.29 -1.35 0.33
CA SER A 18 7.30 0.11 0.41
C SER A 18 8.34 0.73 -0.52
N ALA A 19 9.53 0.11 -0.64
CA ALA A 19 10.54 0.55 -1.60
C ALA A 19 10.02 0.47 -3.06
N PHE A 20 9.27 -0.59 -3.40
CA PHE A 20 8.61 -0.68 -4.70
C PHE A 20 7.54 0.40 -4.90
N MET A 21 6.76 0.69 -3.85
CA MET A 21 5.74 1.74 -3.85
C MET A 21 6.34 3.10 -4.22
N ASP A 22 7.41 3.51 -3.52
CA ASP A 22 8.14 4.76 -3.78
C ASP A 22 8.72 4.82 -5.20
N CYS A 23 9.32 3.71 -5.68
CA CYS A 23 9.82 3.64 -7.05
C CYS A 23 8.70 3.77 -8.09
N THR A 24 7.53 3.14 -7.87
CA THR A 24 6.39 3.25 -8.80
C THR A 24 5.76 4.63 -8.82
N ILE A 25 5.71 5.33 -7.68
CA ILE A 25 5.24 6.72 -7.61
C ILE A 25 6.20 7.65 -8.38
N ALA A 26 7.51 7.47 -8.18
CA ALA A 26 8.53 8.24 -8.89
C ALA A 26 8.47 8.01 -10.41
N ALA A 27 8.29 6.75 -10.83
CA ALA A 27 8.09 6.37 -12.22
C ALA A 27 6.81 7.00 -12.82
N ALA A 28 5.68 6.93 -12.11
CA ALA A 28 4.42 7.53 -12.57
C ALA A 28 4.51 9.06 -12.67
N ARG A 29 5.24 9.71 -11.76
CA ARG A 29 5.58 11.14 -11.84
C ARG A 29 6.43 11.47 -13.06
N ALA A 30 7.47 10.68 -13.36
CA ALA A 30 8.30 10.87 -14.55
C ALA A 30 7.49 10.76 -15.86
N LEU A 31 6.41 9.97 -15.84
CA LEU A 31 5.50 9.81 -16.98
C LEU A 31 4.40 10.88 -17.06
N GLY A 32 4.37 11.86 -16.13
CA GLY A 32 3.42 12.97 -16.10
C GLY A 32 2.05 12.63 -15.49
N LYS A 33 1.89 11.45 -14.88
CA LYS A 33 0.61 10.94 -14.34
C LYS A 33 0.70 10.74 -12.83
N SER A 34 0.72 11.83 -12.07
CA SER A 34 0.90 11.83 -10.60
C SER A 34 -0.40 11.81 -9.78
N ILE A 35 -1.53 12.17 -10.37
CA ILE A 35 -2.80 12.35 -9.65
C ILE A 35 -3.36 11.01 -9.18
N VAL A 36 -3.41 10.02 -10.06
CA VAL A 36 -3.97 8.70 -9.75
C VAL A 36 -3.19 7.93 -8.67
N PRO A 37 -1.84 7.83 -8.70
CA PRO A 37 -1.11 7.18 -7.61
C PRO A 37 -1.33 7.88 -6.26
N MET A 38 -1.45 9.22 -6.23
CA MET A 38 -1.84 9.93 -5.01
C MET A 38 -3.21 9.50 -4.48
N PHE A 39 -4.21 9.35 -5.34
CA PHE A 39 -5.54 8.87 -4.91
C PHE A 39 -5.47 7.45 -4.33
N ILE A 40 -4.68 6.55 -4.94
CA ILE A 40 -4.51 5.17 -4.43
C ILE A 40 -3.91 5.19 -3.02
N VAL A 41 -2.85 5.98 -2.81
CA VAL A 41 -2.20 6.12 -1.51
C VAL A 41 -3.15 6.71 -0.46
N ILE A 42 -3.90 7.75 -0.79
CA ILE A 42 -4.86 8.38 0.12
C ILE A 42 -5.97 7.39 0.52
N MET A 43 -6.51 6.64 -0.45
CA MET A 43 -7.55 5.65 -0.17
C MET A 43 -7.03 4.52 0.73
N GLY A 44 -5.85 3.98 0.44
CA GLY A 44 -5.25 2.89 1.22
C GLY A 44 -4.69 3.30 2.59
N SER A 45 -4.22 4.54 2.73
CA SER A 45 -3.59 5.03 3.96
C SER A 45 -4.57 5.76 4.89
N CYS A 46 -5.59 6.41 4.36
CA CYS A 46 -6.51 7.22 5.15
C CYS A 46 -7.87 6.54 5.27
N VAL A 47 -8.55 6.29 4.15
CA VAL A 47 -9.93 5.78 4.13
C VAL A 47 -9.99 4.37 4.71
N PHE A 48 -9.12 3.49 4.26
CA PHE A 48 -9.04 2.12 4.79
C PHE A 48 -8.74 2.11 6.29
N ARG A 49 -7.84 3.00 6.75
CA ARG A 49 -7.51 3.05 8.17
C ARG A 49 -8.68 3.51 9.03
N VAL A 50 -9.44 4.49 8.55
CA VAL A 50 -10.65 4.97 9.22
C VAL A 50 -11.69 3.84 9.32
N ILE A 51 -11.97 3.15 8.21
CA ILE A 51 -12.94 2.04 8.19
C ILE A 51 -12.54 0.93 9.17
N TRP A 52 -11.27 0.55 9.20
CA TRP A 52 -10.79 -0.52 10.09
C TRP A 52 -10.85 -0.15 11.57
N VAL A 53 -10.56 1.11 11.93
CA VAL A 53 -10.74 1.58 13.30
C VAL A 53 -12.22 1.53 13.70
N TYR A 54 -13.12 1.95 12.83
CA TYR A 54 -14.56 1.91 13.13
C TYR A 54 -15.16 0.50 13.14
N THR A 55 -14.55 -0.47 12.49
CA THR A 55 -15.08 -1.84 12.38
C THR A 55 -14.32 -2.82 13.27
N VAL A 56 -13.04 -3.06 12.96
CA VAL A 56 -12.22 -4.09 13.58
C VAL A 56 -11.72 -3.66 14.96
N PHE A 57 -11.31 -2.40 15.11
CA PHE A 57 -10.88 -1.91 16.41
C PHE A 57 -12.07 -1.83 17.38
N ALA A 58 -13.24 -1.38 16.92
CA ALA A 58 -14.47 -1.38 17.71
C ALA A 58 -14.89 -2.79 18.19
N TYR A 59 -14.61 -3.82 17.40
CA TYR A 59 -14.93 -5.22 17.77
C TYR A 59 -13.85 -5.84 18.68
N PHE A 60 -12.57 -5.58 18.40
CA PHE A 60 -11.43 -6.06 19.17
C PHE A 60 -10.62 -4.86 19.67
N HIS A 61 -11.01 -4.32 20.83
CA HIS A 61 -10.31 -3.25 21.56
C HIS A 61 -8.96 -3.72 22.12
N THR A 62 -8.07 -4.23 21.27
CA THR A 62 -6.78 -4.81 21.65
C THR A 62 -5.66 -4.31 20.73
N ILE A 63 -4.52 -3.93 21.32
CA ILE A 63 -3.29 -3.48 20.63
C ILE A 63 -2.90 -4.28 19.36
N PRO A 64 -3.02 -5.62 19.29
CA PRO A 64 -2.76 -6.39 18.06
C PRO A 64 -3.63 -6.03 16.86
N SER A 65 -4.88 -5.57 17.03
CA SER A 65 -5.75 -5.20 15.90
C SER A 65 -5.25 -3.96 15.16
N LEU A 66 -4.55 -3.05 15.88
CA LEU A 66 -3.84 -1.91 15.30
C LEU A 66 -2.60 -2.34 14.52
N TYR A 67 -1.90 -3.40 14.91
CA TYR A 67 -0.73 -3.85 14.14
C TYR A 67 -1.13 -4.49 12.81
N LEU A 68 -2.24 -5.24 12.78
CA LEU A 68 -2.77 -5.81 11.54
C LEU A 68 -3.25 -4.74 10.56
N LEU A 69 -3.87 -3.67 11.06
CA LEU A 69 -4.27 -2.50 10.25
C LEU A 69 -3.12 -1.97 9.38
N TYR A 70 -1.97 -1.69 9.98
CA TYR A 70 -0.83 -1.11 9.24
C TYR A 70 -0.33 -2.04 8.15
N MET A 71 -0.26 -3.33 8.49
CA MET A 71 0.21 -4.38 7.61
C MET A 71 -0.70 -4.54 6.38
N PHE A 72 -2.01 -4.62 6.60
CA PHE A 72 -2.99 -4.71 5.52
C PHE A 72 -3.08 -3.43 4.70
N SER A 73 -3.10 -2.26 5.35
CA SER A 73 -3.14 -0.96 4.69
C SER A 73 -1.98 -0.79 3.70
N TRP A 74 -0.76 -1.13 4.11
CA TRP A 74 0.44 -0.98 3.28
C TRP A 74 0.52 -2.03 2.17
N SER A 75 0.17 -3.29 2.46
CA SER A 75 0.11 -4.33 1.43
C SER A 75 -0.90 -4.00 0.33
N ILE A 76 -2.11 -3.55 0.68
CA ILE A 76 -3.15 -3.20 -0.29
C ILE A 76 -2.71 -2.00 -1.13
N THR A 77 -2.18 -0.95 -0.49
CA THR A 77 -1.73 0.27 -1.18
C THR A 77 -0.65 -0.06 -2.21
N ALA A 78 0.36 -0.83 -1.81
CA ALA A 78 1.47 -1.14 -2.69
C ALA A 78 1.08 -2.08 -3.84
N VAL A 79 0.22 -3.07 -3.61
CA VAL A 79 -0.29 -3.93 -4.69
C VAL A 79 -1.06 -3.09 -5.71
N ALA A 80 -1.91 -2.16 -5.24
CA ALA A 80 -2.66 -1.27 -6.12
C ALA A 80 -1.73 -0.35 -6.95
N GLU A 81 -0.69 0.22 -6.35
CA GLU A 81 0.27 1.06 -7.06
C GLU A 81 1.13 0.28 -8.06
N ILE A 82 1.59 -0.92 -7.71
CA ILE A 82 2.34 -1.79 -8.62
C ILE A 82 1.49 -2.16 -9.84
N LEU A 83 0.24 -2.59 -9.61
CA LEU A 83 -0.68 -2.91 -10.71
C LEU A 83 -0.95 -1.70 -11.59
N TYR A 84 -1.17 -0.53 -11.00
CA TYR A 84 -1.40 0.70 -11.75
C TYR A 84 -0.20 1.09 -12.60
N SER A 85 1.01 1.03 -12.03
CA SER A 85 2.26 1.30 -12.75
C SER A 85 2.42 0.35 -13.95
N ILE A 86 2.27 -0.96 -13.75
CA ILE A 86 2.34 -1.96 -14.84
C ILE A 86 1.34 -1.63 -15.95
N ARG A 87 0.10 -1.26 -15.61
CA ARG A 87 -0.94 -0.93 -16.59
C ARG A 87 -0.57 0.31 -17.42
N ILE A 88 -0.03 1.35 -16.80
CA ILE A 88 0.42 2.56 -17.50
C ILE A 88 1.63 2.29 -18.40
N TYR A 89 2.60 1.53 -17.90
CA TYR A 89 3.77 1.17 -18.70
C TYR A 89 3.35 0.39 -19.94
N ARG A 90 2.44 -0.57 -19.78
CA ARG A 90 1.88 -1.33 -20.91
C ARG A 90 1.09 -0.45 -21.89
N GLN A 91 0.28 0.49 -21.40
CA GLN A 91 -0.46 1.41 -22.28
C GLN A 91 0.49 2.33 -23.06
N LYS A 92 1.52 2.88 -22.42
CA LYS A 92 2.50 3.72 -23.12
C LYS A 92 3.32 2.93 -24.14
N MET A 93 3.71 1.70 -23.83
CA MET A 93 4.41 0.85 -24.82
C MET A 93 3.50 0.45 -25.99
N ALA A 94 2.20 0.19 -25.75
CA ALA A 94 1.25 -0.13 -26.81
C ALA A 94 0.90 1.07 -27.71
N LEU A 95 1.01 2.31 -27.20
CA LEU A 95 0.83 3.54 -28.00
C LEU A 95 2.06 3.90 -28.83
N LEU A 96 3.23 3.31 -28.52
CA LEU A 96 4.50 3.57 -29.21
C LEU A 96 4.85 2.47 -30.24
N SER A 97 4.02 1.42 -30.33
CA SER A 97 4.09 0.34 -31.32
C SER A 97 3.08 0.58 -32.43
#